data_AF-A0A1B9JND4-F1
#
_entry.id   AF-A0A1B9JND4-F1
#
_cell.length_a   1.000
_cell.length_b   1.000
_cell.length_c   1.000
_cell.angle_alpha   90.00
_cell.angle_beta   90.00
_cell.angle_gamma   90.00
#
_symmetry.space_group_name_H-M   'P 1'
#
loop_
_entity.id
_entity.type
_entity.pdbx_description
1 polymer ?
#
loop_
_entity_poly.entity_id
_entity_poly.type
_entity_poly.pdbx_seq_one_letter_code
_entity_poly.pdbx_strand_id
1 'polypeptide(L)'
;MKSCATSSIEHYQIITGYITDLAVYPSRETFIQARQLAGCADINLNSIGYLALVYKINQMIAAQDSSGKYDTPTPNIEQYYRFKLGDNLIEGVCSRVAFTDGDYVEVVVDPMDGGSYFAYALRRPVDHLIWMHPYVTEGTEASVENPKIRTSPIVKFMELIGISSCIWGLLQIYLQISLVPTLYLFILGAILLLPLIIFCGKKKQVNTGSPIADRIYTTLGYHNPKQFSIEKEQALLLKKLEQLSANYIATYQGPLTEGEEIIKEFLNQYKDQQSPSDTESDKLVKQYIKIEQNGMQWVYLYRCAPTIPNYITVIHTERNNDEIESSNQSSNSDNCP
;
A
#
# COMPACT_ATOMS: atom_id res chain seq x y z
N MET A 1 -24.75 7.69 27.58
CA MET A 1 -24.24 6.30 27.66
C MET A 1 -23.30 6.09 26.47
N LYS A 2 -22.01 5.86 26.73
CA LYS A 2 -20.95 5.74 25.72
C LYS A 2 -21.01 4.36 25.05
N SER A 3 -21.33 4.31 23.77
CA SER A 3 -21.04 3.16 22.90
C SER A 3 -19.62 3.31 22.40
N CYS A 4 -18.67 2.65 23.07
CA CYS A 4 -17.29 2.54 22.60
C CYS A 4 -17.27 1.42 21.55
N ALA A 5 -17.27 1.80 20.26
CA ALA A 5 -17.07 0.86 19.16
C ALA A 5 -15.67 0.25 19.30
N THR A 6 -15.64 -0.99 19.82
CA THR A 6 -14.44 -1.79 19.98
C THR A 6 -14.05 -2.27 18.60
N SER A 7 -12.96 -1.74 18.03
CA SER A 7 -12.31 -2.43 16.91
C SER A 7 -11.86 -3.80 17.43
N SER A 8 -12.34 -4.88 16.85
CA SER A 8 -11.73 -6.19 17.12
C SER A 8 -10.27 -6.12 16.67
N ILE A 9 -9.36 -6.74 17.43
CA ILE A 9 -7.92 -6.78 17.12
C ILE A 9 -7.66 -7.31 15.69
N GLU A 10 -8.62 -8.05 15.13
CA GLU A 10 -8.56 -8.69 13.82
C GLU A 10 -9.00 -7.79 12.65
N HIS A 11 -9.78 -6.73 12.85
CA HIS A 11 -10.38 -5.94 11.77
C HIS A 11 -10.38 -4.44 12.04
N TYR A 12 -10.24 -3.63 11.00
CA TYR A 12 -10.45 -2.19 11.05
C TYR A 12 -11.95 -1.86 10.98
N GLN A 13 -12.29 -0.59 11.19
CA GLN A 13 -13.62 -0.06 10.89
C GLN A 13 -13.61 0.60 9.51
N ILE A 14 -14.78 0.77 8.91
CA ILE A 14 -14.93 1.56 7.68
C ILE A 14 -15.81 2.78 7.97
N ILE A 15 -15.36 3.96 7.55
CA ILE A 15 -16.19 5.17 7.52
C ILE A 15 -16.38 5.58 6.06
N THR A 16 -17.62 5.84 5.67
CA THR A 16 -17.97 6.23 4.30
C THR A 16 -18.66 7.57 4.28
N GLY A 17 -18.36 8.41 3.30
CA GLY A 17 -18.94 9.75 3.20
C GLY A 17 -18.26 10.64 2.17
N TYR A 18 -18.67 11.90 2.14
CA TYR A 18 -18.05 12.94 1.34
C TYR A 18 -16.98 13.67 2.15
N ILE A 19 -15.80 13.87 1.55
CA ILE A 19 -14.71 14.64 2.17
C ILE A 19 -15.13 16.10 2.32
N THR A 20 -14.96 16.62 3.54
CA THR A 20 -15.03 18.06 3.84
C THR A 20 -13.82 18.49 4.66
N ASP A 21 -13.51 19.79 4.66
CA ASP A 21 -12.41 20.40 5.42
C ASP A 21 -11.04 19.75 5.15
N LEU A 22 -10.74 19.38 3.91
CA LEU A 22 -9.46 18.76 3.56
C LEU A 22 -8.28 19.71 3.78
N ALA A 23 -7.34 19.27 4.62
CA ALA A 23 -6.04 19.88 4.82
C ALA A 23 -4.94 18.86 4.53
N VAL A 24 -3.93 19.29 3.76
CA VAL A 24 -2.77 18.46 3.38
C VAL A 24 -1.50 19.11 3.89
N TYR A 25 -0.62 18.30 4.47
CA TYR A 25 0.61 18.72 5.12
C TYR A 25 1.80 18.03 4.48
N PRO A 26 2.83 18.79 4.05
CA PRO A 26 3.96 18.23 3.30
C PRO A 26 4.96 17.48 4.17
N SER A 27 4.89 17.62 5.51
CA SER A 27 5.82 16.96 6.42
C SER A 27 5.16 16.56 7.72
N ARG A 28 5.81 15.64 8.43
CA ARG A 28 5.42 15.20 9.77
C ARG A 28 5.33 16.37 10.76
N GLU A 29 6.28 17.30 10.73
CA GLU A 29 6.38 18.42 11.67
C GLU A 29 5.21 19.39 11.48
N THR A 30 4.91 19.74 10.23
CA THR A 30 3.77 20.62 9.91
C THR A 30 2.44 19.99 10.30
N PHE A 31 2.30 18.67 10.12
CA PHE A 31 1.14 17.92 10.57
C PHE A 31 0.99 17.92 12.10
N ILE A 32 2.05 17.61 12.85
CA ILE A 32 2.02 17.61 14.33
C ILE A 32 1.70 19.02 14.86
N GLN A 33 2.31 20.06 14.29
CA GLN A 33 2.04 21.44 14.69
C GLN A 33 0.57 21.82 14.44
N ALA A 34 0.00 21.44 13.30
CA ALA A 34 -1.40 21.70 12.98
C ALA A 34 -2.37 20.96 13.90
N ARG A 35 -2.02 19.74 14.34
CA ARG A 35 -2.80 19.01 15.36
C ARG A 35 -2.78 19.71 16.71
N GLN A 36 -1.61 20.16 17.16
CA GLN A 36 -1.45 20.88 18.42
C GLN A 36 -2.28 22.18 18.43
N LEU A 37 -2.22 22.94 17.32
CA LEU A 37 -3.02 24.17 17.17
C LEU A 37 -4.53 23.90 17.14
N ALA A 38 -4.95 22.74 16.66
CA ALA A 38 -6.35 22.33 16.64
C ALA A 38 -6.83 21.72 17.98
N GLY A 39 -5.96 21.66 19.01
CA GLY A 39 -6.30 21.06 20.30
C GLY A 39 -6.52 19.56 20.25
N CYS A 40 -5.99 18.87 19.24
CA CYS A 40 -6.07 17.41 19.13
C CYS A 40 -5.20 16.75 20.21
N ALA A 41 -5.60 15.54 20.63
CA ALA A 41 -4.77 14.74 21.52
C ALA A 41 -3.40 14.42 20.89
N ASP A 42 -2.38 14.31 21.74
CA ASP A 42 -1.04 13.91 21.32
C ASP A 42 -1.06 12.50 20.71
N ILE A 43 -0.29 12.33 19.64
CA ILE A 43 -0.25 11.10 18.86
C ILE A 43 1.20 10.63 18.70
N ASN A 44 1.45 9.36 18.98
CA ASN A 44 2.72 8.75 18.65
C ASN A 44 2.68 8.18 17.22
N LEU A 45 3.05 9.00 16.23
CA LEU A 45 3.10 8.53 14.83
C LEU A 45 4.03 7.34 14.63
N ASN A 46 5.08 7.18 15.44
CA ASN A 46 6.01 6.06 15.29
C ASN A 46 5.39 4.71 15.67
N SER A 47 4.30 4.69 16.45
CA SER A 47 3.58 3.46 16.77
C SER A 47 2.50 3.10 15.75
N ILE A 48 2.26 3.97 14.76
CA ILE A 48 1.25 3.74 13.74
C ILE A 48 1.90 3.11 12.51
N GLY A 49 1.47 1.89 12.24
CA GLY A 49 1.90 1.10 11.10
C GLY A 49 3.42 1.08 10.88
N TYR A 50 3.85 1.53 9.70
CA TYR A 50 5.27 1.60 9.34
C TYR A 50 5.81 3.03 9.29
N LEU A 51 5.15 4.00 9.93
CA LEU A 51 5.59 5.40 9.86
C LEU A 51 6.98 5.64 10.44
N ALA A 52 7.41 4.85 11.43
CA ALA A 52 8.80 4.92 11.93
C ALA A 52 9.82 4.58 10.83
N LEU A 53 9.50 3.61 9.95
CA LEU A 53 10.32 3.24 8.80
C LEU A 53 10.29 4.33 7.73
N VAL A 54 9.11 4.86 7.40
CA VAL A 54 8.94 5.96 6.44
C VAL A 54 9.80 7.16 6.86
N TYR A 55 9.65 7.60 8.11
CA TYR A 55 10.40 8.72 8.66
C TYR A 55 11.91 8.50 8.56
N LYS A 56 12.39 7.30 8.90
CA LYS A 56 13.81 6.96 8.79
C LYS A 56 14.31 7.01 7.34
N ILE A 57 13.53 6.50 6.38
CA ILE A 57 13.88 6.51 4.96
C ILE A 57 13.92 7.95 4.42
N ASN A 58 12.93 8.77 4.76
CA ASN A 58 12.90 10.19 4.38
C ASN A 58 14.11 10.96 4.90
N GLN A 59 14.53 10.71 6.15
CA GLN A 59 15.77 11.30 6.67
C GLN A 59 17.02 10.83 5.92
N MET A 60 17.11 9.53 5.59
CA MET A 60 18.25 9.00 4.84
C MET A 60 18.33 9.62 3.44
N ILE A 61 17.19 9.79 2.77
CA ILE A 61 17.10 10.43 1.45
C ILE A 61 17.51 11.91 1.55
N ALA A 62 16.94 12.67 2.49
CA ALA A 62 17.26 14.08 2.67
C ALA A 62 18.76 14.32 2.96
N ALA A 63 19.38 13.43 3.74
CA ALA A 63 20.82 13.45 4.01
C ALA A 63 21.66 13.13 2.76
N GLN A 64 21.16 12.27 1.87
CA GLN A 64 21.82 11.92 0.61
C GLN A 64 21.66 12.97 -0.48
N ASP A 65 20.49 13.61 -0.58
CA ASP A 65 20.23 14.74 -1.49
C ASP A 65 21.14 15.93 -1.15
N SER A 66 21.34 16.19 0.14
CA SER A 66 22.30 17.19 0.63
C SER A 66 23.76 16.87 0.27
N SER A 67 24.07 15.63 -0.11
CA SER A 67 25.41 15.18 -0.52
C SER A 67 25.66 15.21 -2.03
N GLY A 68 24.67 15.64 -2.84
CA GLY A 68 24.83 15.84 -4.29
C GLY A 68 25.06 14.57 -5.09
N LYS A 69 24.63 13.40 -4.59
CA LYS A 69 24.93 12.09 -5.21
C LYS A 69 23.96 11.67 -6.33
N TYR A 70 22.82 12.33 -6.51
CA TYR A 70 21.85 12.07 -7.58
C TYR A 70 21.10 13.34 -8.01
N ASP A 71 20.71 13.39 -9.30
CA ASP A 71 20.00 14.51 -9.97
C ASP A 71 18.47 14.31 -10.01
N THR A 72 17.94 13.30 -9.32
CA THR A 72 16.50 13.02 -9.29
C THR A 72 15.86 13.72 -8.09
N PRO A 73 14.87 14.61 -8.26
CA PRO A 73 14.08 15.10 -7.14
C PRO A 73 13.34 13.91 -6.55
N THR A 74 13.80 13.41 -5.41
CA THR A 74 13.19 12.26 -4.76
C THR A 74 11.78 12.67 -4.34
N PRO A 75 10.71 12.09 -4.91
CA PRO A 75 9.36 12.51 -4.58
C PRO A 75 9.12 12.19 -3.10
N ASN A 76 8.78 13.22 -2.32
CA ASN A 76 8.45 13.11 -0.90
C ASN A 76 7.54 11.90 -0.67
N ILE A 77 8.02 10.93 0.09
CA ILE A 77 7.37 9.61 0.27
C ILE A 77 6.10 9.73 1.12
N GLU A 78 5.80 10.90 1.69
CA GLU A 78 4.60 11.10 2.50
C GLU A 78 4.03 12.52 2.42
N GLN A 79 2.72 12.59 2.26
CA GLN A 79 1.86 13.72 2.57
C GLN A 79 0.90 13.27 3.67
N TYR A 80 0.86 14.05 4.74
CA TYR A 80 -0.11 13.86 5.80
C TYR A 80 -1.38 14.60 5.42
N TYR A 81 -2.53 14.10 5.84
CA TYR A 81 -3.81 14.75 5.56
C TYR A 81 -4.75 14.66 6.75
N ARG A 82 -5.69 15.59 6.75
CA ARG A 82 -6.82 15.62 7.68
C ARG A 82 -8.06 16.08 6.92
N PHE A 83 -9.17 15.41 7.14
CA PHE A 83 -10.47 15.82 6.62
C PHE A 83 -11.57 15.32 7.55
N LYS A 84 -12.81 15.68 7.25
CA LYS A 84 -13.99 15.17 7.93
C LYS A 84 -14.83 14.30 7.01
N LEU A 85 -15.46 13.30 7.62
CA LEU A 85 -16.60 12.57 7.06
C LEU A 85 -17.75 12.75 8.03
N GLY A 86 -18.70 13.63 7.69
CA GLY A 86 -19.67 14.15 8.65
C GLY A 86 -18.96 14.80 9.84
N ASP A 87 -19.24 14.33 11.05
CA ASP A 87 -18.61 14.81 12.28
C ASP A 87 -17.30 14.08 12.63
N ASN A 88 -16.94 13.03 11.88
CA ASN A 88 -15.75 12.23 12.18
C ASN A 88 -14.50 12.86 11.58
N LEU A 89 -13.55 13.22 12.45
CA LEU A 89 -12.23 13.70 12.03
C LEU A 89 -11.37 12.52 11.61
N ILE A 90 -10.97 12.51 10.35
CA ILE A 90 -10.11 11.49 9.74
C ILE A 90 -8.73 12.09 9.52
N GLU A 91 -7.71 11.35 9.93
CA GLU A 91 -6.31 11.74 9.81
C GLU A 91 -5.53 10.59 9.19
N GLY A 92 -4.53 10.89 8.38
CA GLY A 92 -3.79 9.83 7.72
C GLY A 92 -2.58 10.32 6.96
N VAL A 93 -1.97 9.37 6.26
CA VAL A 93 -0.74 9.57 5.52
C VAL A 93 -0.74 8.66 4.30
N CYS A 94 -0.39 9.22 3.16
CA CYS A 94 -0.14 8.50 1.93
C CYS A 94 1.03 9.18 1.20
N SER A 95 1.51 8.60 0.11
CA SER A 95 2.55 9.23 -0.72
C SER A 95 2.15 10.63 -1.22
N ARG A 96 0.97 10.70 -1.83
CA ARG A 96 0.44 11.88 -2.49
C ARG A 96 -1.07 11.89 -2.40
N VAL A 97 -1.59 12.98 -1.87
CA VAL A 97 -3.03 13.26 -1.82
C VAL A 97 -3.47 13.74 -3.20
N ALA A 98 -4.48 13.06 -3.76
CA ALA A 98 -5.10 13.42 -5.03
C ALA A 98 -6.64 13.34 -4.99
N PHE A 99 -7.19 13.20 -3.79
CA PHE A 99 -8.62 13.38 -3.50
C PHE A 99 -8.87 14.82 -3.04
N THR A 100 -10.10 15.31 -3.20
CA THR A 100 -10.49 16.69 -2.89
C THR A 100 -11.79 16.74 -2.08
N ASP A 101 -12.11 17.91 -1.54
CA ASP A 101 -13.43 18.16 -0.95
C ASP A 101 -14.54 17.82 -1.95
N GLY A 102 -15.58 17.15 -1.46
CA GLY A 102 -16.69 16.66 -2.27
C GLY A 102 -16.50 15.28 -2.90
N ASP A 103 -15.32 14.65 -2.79
CA ASP A 103 -15.14 13.26 -3.19
C ASP A 103 -15.84 12.32 -2.21
N TYR A 104 -16.61 11.35 -2.75
CA TYR A 104 -17.13 10.24 -1.97
C TYR A 104 -16.05 9.18 -1.77
N VAL A 105 -15.81 8.79 -0.52
CA VAL A 105 -14.75 7.87 -0.14
C VAL A 105 -15.22 6.83 0.87
N GLU A 106 -14.53 5.68 0.87
CA GLU A 106 -14.64 4.64 1.87
C GLU A 106 -13.28 4.46 2.53
N VAL A 107 -13.20 4.75 3.83
CA VAL A 107 -11.93 4.85 4.55
C VAL A 107 -11.84 3.73 5.57
N VAL A 108 -10.77 2.94 5.49
CA VAL A 108 -10.40 1.92 6.47
C VAL A 108 -9.64 2.59 7.60
N VAL A 109 -10.20 2.55 8.81
CA VAL A 109 -9.70 3.32 9.95
C VAL A 109 -9.56 2.51 11.24
N ASP A 110 -8.66 2.95 12.11
CA ASP A 110 -8.72 2.66 13.55
C ASP A 110 -9.10 3.92 14.34
N PRO A 111 -9.88 3.79 15.42
CA PRO A 111 -10.15 4.90 16.33
C PRO A 111 -8.87 5.29 17.09
N MET A 112 -8.72 6.59 17.36
CA MET A 112 -7.62 7.14 18.15
C MET A 112 -8.10 7.72 19.48
N ASP A 113 -7.16 7.85 20.41
CA ASP A 113 -7.37 8.61 21.63
C ASP A 113 -7.74 10.06 21.28
N GLY A 114 -8.85 10.55 21.86
CA GLY A 114 -9.41 11.87 21.53
C GLY A 114 -10.56 11.86 20.52
N GLY A 115 -10.96 10.70 20.01
CA GLY A 115 -12.20 10.54 19.22
C GLY A 115 -12.07 10.82 17.72
N SER A 116 -10.85 11.07 17.23
CA SER A 116 -10.55 11.06 15.79
C SER A 116 -10.18 9.64 15.33
N TYR A 117 -9.98 9.48 14.02
CA TYR A 117 -9.68 8.20 13.39
C TYR A 117 -8.40 8.29 12.55
N PHE A 118 -7.59 7.24 12.56
CA PHE A 118 -6.44 7.11 11.67
C PHE A 118 -6.76 6.24 10.47
N ALA A 119 -6.56 6.76 9.26
CA ALA A 119 -6.78 6.08 8.01
C ALA A 119 -5.57 5.24 7.57
N TYR A 120 -5.83 3.96 7.31
CA TYR A 120 -4.86 3.00 6.76
C TYR A 120 -5.06 2.74 5.26
N ALA A 121 -6.29 2.90 4.77
CA ALA A 121 -6.57 2.90 3.35
C ALA A 121 -7.78 3.79 3.06
N LEU A 122 -7.81 4.38 1.87
CA LEU A 122 -8.91 5.20 1.39
C LEU A 122 -9.25 4.75 -0.02
N ARG A 123 -10.49 4.33 -0.25
CA ARG A 123 -11.01 4.02 -1.59
C ARG A 123 -11.87 5.16 -2.09
N ARG A 124 -11.74 5.48 -3.37
CA ARG A 124 -12.67 6.33 -4.11
C ARG A 124 -13.42 5.45 -5.13
N PRO A 125 -14.69 5.11 -4.87
CA PRO A 125 -15.43 4.16 -5.71
C PRO A 125 -15.63 4.61 -7.16
N VAL A 126 -15.81 5.92 -7.41
CA VAL A 126 -16.17 6.44 -8.74
C VAL A 126 -15.13 6.13 -9.82
N ASP A 127 -13.87 5.96 -9.46
CA ASP A 127 -12.77 5.75 -10.41
C ASP A 127 -11.79 4.65 -10.00
N HIS A 128 -12.23 3.76 -9.12
CA HIS A 128 -11.49 2.56 -8.69
C HIS A 128 -10.12 2.85 -8.05
N LEU A 129 -9.93 4.04 -7.48
CA LEU A 129 -8.67 4.40 -6.82
C LEU A 129 -8.65 3.93 -5.38
N ILE A 130 -7.47 3.48 -4.95
CA ILE A 130 -7.16 3.21 -3.55
C ILE A 130 -5.81 3.81 -3.17
N TRP A 131 -5.82 4.59 -2.10
CA TRP A 131 -4.62 5.07 -1.40
C TRP A 131 -4.35 4.14 -0.24
N MET A 132 -3.12 3.65 -0.16
CA MET A 132 -2.68 2.74 0.90
C MET A 132 -1.75 3.48 1.86
N HIS A 133 -1.76 3.06 3.12
CA HIS A 133 -0.71 3.42 4.06
C HIS A 133 0.68 3.02 3.48
N PRO A 134 1.73 3.85 3.66
CA PRO A 134 3.05 3.56 3.10
C PRO A 134 3.59 2.19 3.53
N TYR A 135 4.19 1.46 2.57
CA TYR A 135 4.71 0.08 2.74
C TYR A 135 3.66 -0.98 3.09
N VAL A 136 2.37 -0.72 2.82
CA VAL A 136 1.26 -1.64 3.11
C VAL A 136 0.55 -2.04 1.81
N THR A 137 1.29 -2.57 0.84
CA THR A 137 0.79 -2.91 -0.51
C THR A 137 0.63 -4.41 -0.76
N GLU A 138 1.21 -5.24 0.11
CA GLU A 138 1.21 -6.70 -0.04
C GLU A 138 0.84 -7.37 1.27
N GLY A 139 0.00 -8.41 1.21
CA GLY A 139 -0.26 -9.30 2.34
C GLY A 139 0.95 -10.17 2.70
N THR A 140 0.97 -10.71 3.92
CA THR A 140 2.11 -11.44 4.50
C THR A 140 2.56 -12.67 3.69
N GLU A 141 1.67 -13.25 2.89
CA GLU A 141 1.89 -14.44 2.06
C GLU A 141 1.94 -14.12 0.55
N ALA A 142 1.76 -12.86 0.14
CA ALA A 142 1.64 -12.49 -1.27
C ALA A 142 2.92 -12.75 -2.09
N SER A 143 4.07 -12.57 -1.46
CA SER A 143 5.40 -12.76 -2.06
C SER A 143 5.97 -14.19 -1.85
N VAL A 144 5.15 -15.14 -1.38
CA VAL A 144 5.54 -16.56 -1.15
C VAL A 144 5.48 -17.41 -2.43
N GLU A 145 5.35 -16.79 -3.60
CA GLU A 145 5.70 -17.47 -4.85
C GLU A 145 7.16 -17.90 -4.76
N ASN A 146 7.36 -19.20 -4.55
CA ASN A 146 8.63 -19.88 -4.38
C ASN A 146 9.70 -19.15 -5.18
N PRO A 147 10.61 -18.38 -4.56
CA PRO A 147 11.73 -17.88 -5.31
C PRO A 147 12.42 -19.16 -5.79
N LYS A 148 12.38 -19.42 -7.10
CA LYS A 148 13.30 -20.36 -7.74
C LYS A 148 14.66 -19.73 -7.57
N ILE A 149 15.24 -19.92 -6.38
CA ILE A 149 16.54 -19.38 -6.07
C ILE A 149 17.46 -20.10 -7.03
N ARG A 150 18.00 -19.35 -7.99
CA ARG A 150 19.20 -19.74 -8.72
C ARG A 150 20.35 -19.65 -7.73
N THR A 151 20.36 -20.53 -6.73
CA THR A 151 21.50 -20.69 -5.82
C THR A 151 22.64 -21.13 -6.70
N SER A 152 23.72 -20.34 -6.72
CA SER A 152 24.93 -20.72 -7.43
C SER A 152 25.32 -22.16 -7.04
N PRO A 153 25.74 -23.02 -7.99
CA PRO A 153 26.16 -24.39 -7.68
C PRO A 153 27.24 -24.43 -6.58
N ILE A 154 28.03 -23.35 -6.45
CA ILE A 154 29.05 -23.17 -5.40
C ILE A 154 28.42 -23.18 -4.00
N VAL A 155 27.26 -22.54 -3.81
CA VAL A 155 26.58 -22.48 -2.50
C VAL A 155 26.07 -23.87 -2.11
N LYS A 156 25.51 -24.62 -3.05
CA LYS A 156 25.06 -26.01 -2.83
C LYS A 156 26.22 -26.96 -2.53
N PHE A 157 27.38 -26.73 -3.15
CA PHE A 157 28.58 -27.55 -2.92
C PHE A 157 29.18 -27.30 -1.53
N MET A 158 29.22 -26.03 -1.10
CA MET A 158 29.67 -25.65 0.25
C MET A 158 28.74 -26.20 1.34
N GLU A 159 27.43 -26.23 1.08
CA GLU A 159 26.44 -26.84 1.97
C GLU A 159 26.67 -28.35 2.14
N LEU A 160 26.92 -29.08 1.04
CA LEU A 160 27.19 -30.51 1.09
C LEU A 160 28.48 -30.82 1.88
N ILE A 161 29.53 -30.03 1.69
CA ILE A 161 30.80 -30.17 2.44
C ILE A 161 30.57 -29.89 3.93
N GLY A 162 29.84 -28.81 4.28
CA GLY A 162 29.55 -28.47 5.67
C GLY A 162 28.79 -29.57 6.40
N ILE A 163 27.72 -30.09 5.78
CA ILE A 163 26.91 -31.19 6.34
C ILE A 163 27.75 -32.47 6.48
N SER A 164 28.53 -32.83 5.46
CA SER A 164 29.40 -34.00 5.49
C SER A 164 30.46 -33.90 6.59
N SER A 165 31.03 -32.71 6.82
CA SER A 165 32.01 -32.46 7.88
C SER A 165 31.40 -32.61 9.27
N CYS A 166 30.17 -32.13 9.47
CA CYS A 166 29.44 -32.30 10.72
C CYS A 166 29.09 -33.77 11.00
N ILE A 167 28.61 -34.52 10.00
CA ILE A 167 28.30 -35.95 10.13
C ILE A 167 29.58 -36.74 10.44
N TRP A 168 30.67 -36.45 9.74
CA TRP A 168 31.96 -37.08 10.00
C TRP A 168 32.49 -36.76 11.40
N GLY A 169 32.38 -35.52 11.85
CA GLY A 169 32.73 -35.13 13.23
C GLY A 169 31.94 -35.90 14.28
N LEU A 170 30.62 -36.06 14.11
CA LEU A 170 29.77 -36.85 15.01
C LEU A 170 30.16 -38.34 15.01
N LEU A 171 30.50 -38.90 13.85
CA LEU A 171 30.96 -40.28 13.72
C LEU A 171 32.30 -40.50 14.44
N GLN A 172 33.22 -39.54 14.38
CA GLN A 172 34.51 -39.60 15.08
C GLN A 172 34.34 -39.58 16.61
N ILE A 173 33.39 -38.78 17.13
CA ILE A 173 33.00 -38.78 18.55
C ILE A 173 32.46 -40.16 18.95
N TYR A 174 31.58 -40.74 18.14
CA TYR A 174 31.01 -42.06 18.38
C TYR A 174 32.07 -43.17 18.41
N LEU A 175 33.07 -43.09 17.53
CA LEU A 175 34.19 -44.04 17.45
C LEU A 175 35.31 -43.78 18.50
N GLN A 176 35.13 -42.81 19.40
CA GLN A 176 36.11 -42.42 20.43
C GLN A 176 37.50 -42.05 19.88
N ILE A 177 37.53 -41.49 18.66
CA ILE A 177 38.76 -40.98 18.06
C ILE A 177 39.11 -39.63 18.73
N SER A 178 40.40 -39.28 18.75
CA SER A 178 40.95 -38.11 19.44
C SER A 178 40.09 -36.85 19.36
N LEU A 179 39.88 -36.20 20.51
CA LEU A 179 38.96 -35.07 20.67
C LEU A 179 39.41 -33.81 19.92
N VAL A 180 40.72 -33.58 19.83
CA VAL A 180 41.33 -32.38 19.23
C VAL A 180 41.08 -32.25 17.71
N PRO A 181 41.40 -33.25 16.86
CA PRO A 181 41.12 -33.16 15.42
C PRO A 181 39.62 -33.15 15.12
N THR A 182 38.83 -33.80 15.97
CA THR A 182 37.36 -33.84 15.86
C THR A 182 36.73 -32.47 16.06
N LEU A 183 37.20 -31.71 17.07
CA LEU A 183 36.75 -30.34 17.32
C LEU A 183 37.11 -29.40 16.15
N TYR A 184 38.30 -29.56 15.56
CA TYR A 184 38.74 -28.74 14.43
C TYR A 184 37.86 -28.93 13.18
N LEU A 185 37.54 -30.19 12.84
CA LEU A 185 36.65 -30.52 11.71
C LEU A 185 35.21 -30.01 11.93
N PHE A 186 34.73 -30.05 13.18
CA PHE A 186 33.42 -29.55 13.53
C PHE A 186 33.33 -28.02 13.40
N ILE A 187 34.33 -27.29 13.89
CA ILE A 187 34.41 -25.83 13.77
C ILE A 187 34.49 -25.41 12.30
N LEU A 188 35.31 -26.11 11.49
CA LEU A 188 35.43 -25.83 10.05
C LEU A 188 34.09 -26.05 9.33
N GLY A 189 33.37 -27.14 9.65
CA GLY A 189 32.03 -27.40 9.13
C GLY A 189 31.01 -26.33 9.52
N ALA A 190 31.03 -25.88 10.79
CA ALA A 190 30.14 -24.83 11.28
C ALA A 190 30.38 -23.46 10.61
N ILE A 191 31.64 -23.10 10.36
CA ILE A 191 32.01 -21.86 9.65
C ILE A 191 31.51 -21.91 8.19
N LEU A 192 31.56 -23.07 7.54
CA LEU A 192 31.05 -23.26 6.18
C LEU A 192 29.52 -23.16 6.08
N LEU A 193 28.79 -23.40 7.19
CA LEU A 193 27.34 -23.25 7.28
C LEU A 193 26.89 -21.81 7.64
N LEU A 194 27.80 -20.97 8.14
CA LEU A 194 27.52 -19.58 8.54
C LEU A 194 26.91 -18.71 7.42
N PRO A 195 27.40 -18.79 6.15
CA PRO A 195 26.78 -18.09 5.02
C PRO A 195 25.33 -18.53 4.76
N LEU A 196 25.01 -19.81 4.98
CA LEU A 196 23.65 -20.35 4.83
C LEU A 196 22.72 -19.77 5.90
N ILE A 197 23.16 -19.71 7.16
CA ILE A 197 22.38 -19.13 8.26
C ILE A 197 22.10 -17.64 7.99
N ILE A 198 23.11 -16.90 7.53
CA ILE A 198 22.95 -15.48 7.17
C ILE A 198 22.03 -15.32 5.95
N PHE A 199 22.17 -16.16 4.93
CA PHE A 199 21.37 -16.09 3.70
C PHE A 199 19.91 -16.51 3.93
N CYS A 200 19.66 -17.58 4.67
CA CYS A 200 18.32 -18.01 5.09
C CYS A 200 17.67 -17.01 6.05
N GLY A 201 18.45 -16.41 6.96
CA GLY A 201 17.98 -15.34 7.85
C GLY A 201 17.56 -14.10 7.07
N LYS A 202 18.35 -13.68 6.08
CA LYS A 202 18.01 -12.57 5.17
C LYS A 202 16.80 -12.89 4.29
N LYS A 203 16.66 -14.13 3.80
CA LYS A 203 15.49 -14.57 3.01
C LYS A 203 14.17 -14.38 3.77
N LYS A 204 14.17 -14.56 5.09
CA LYS A 204 12.98 -14.38 5.93
C LYS A 204 12.58 -12.90 6.10
N GLN A 205 13.53 -11.97 5.94
CA GLN A 205 13.28 -10.52 6.06
C GLN A 205 12.89 -9.82 4.75
N VAL A 206 13.21 -10.40 3.59
CA VAL A 206 13.09 -9.69 2.30
C VAL A 206 11.70 -9.87 1.64
N ASN A 207 10.88 -10.84 2.07
CA ASN A 207 9.66 -11.24 1.33
C ASN A 207 8.37 -11.36 2.16
N THR A 208 8.33 -10.86 3.39
CA THR A 208 7.08 -10.91 4.17
C THR A 208 6.35 -9.60 3.96
N GLY A 209 5.21 -9.63 3.27
CA GLY A 209 4.30 -8.48 3.21
C GLY A 209 3.81 -8.07 4.60
N SER A 210 2.83 -7.18 4.66
CA SER A 210 2.43 -6.52 5.90
C SER A 210 1.24 -7.17 6.59
N PRO A 211 1.31 -7.44 7.91
CA PRO A 211 0.12 -7.79 8.70
C PRO A 211 -0.94 -6.67 8.71
N ILE A 212 -0.53 -5.42 8.50
CA ILE A 212 -1.43 -4.28 8.35
C ILE A 212 -2.20 -4.42 7.03
N ALA A 213 -1.52 -4.85 5.97
CA ALA A 213 -2.14 -5.09 4.67
C ALA A 213 -3.15 -6.24 4.77
N ASP A 214 -2.79 -7.33 5.45
CA ASP A 214 -3.71 -8.43 5.75
C ASP A 214 -4.99 -7.91 6.41
N ARG A 215 -4.86 -7.05 7.42
CA ARG A 215 -6.00 -6.48 8.16
C ARG A 215 -6.81 -5.52 7.28
N ILE A 216 -6.17 -4.69 6.45
CA ILE A 216 -6.86 -3.83 5.47
C ILE A 216 -7.66 -4.69 4.49
N TYR A 217 -7.01 -5.65 3.83
CA TYR A 217 -7.66 -6.49 2.81
C TYR A 217 -8.76 -7.37 3.39
N THR A 218 -8.59 -7.85 4.63
CA THR A 218 -9.65 -8.55 5.37
C THR A 218 -10.84 -7.63 5.63
N THR A 219 -10.59 -6.40 6.08
CA THR A 219 -11.64 -5.40 6.36
C THR A 219 -12.39 -5.03 5.07
N LEU A 220 -11.68 -4.92 3.95
CA LEU A 220 -12.25 -4.64 2.64
C LEU A 220 -12.93 -5.85 1.98
N GLY A 221 -12.89 -7.03 2.61
CA GLY A 221 -13.56 -8.24 2.11
C GLY A 221 -12.85 -8.98 0.99
N TYR A 222 -11.54 -8.75 0.76
CA TYR A 222 -10.79 -9.46 -0.27
C TYR A 222 -10.71 -10.96 0.03
N HIS A 223 -10.83 -11.77 -1.02
CA HIS A 223 -10.61 -13.20 -0.92
C HIS A 223 -9.10 -13.49 -0.75
N ASN A 224 -8.73 -14.36 0.19
CA ASN A 224 -7.34 -14.69 0.55
C ASN A 224 -6.48 -13.43 0.84
N PRO A 225 -6.85 -12.63 1.86
CA PRO A 225 -6.25 -11.31 2.11
C PRO A 225 -4.73 -11.36 2.32
N LYS A 226 -4.20 -12.44 2.89
CA LYS A 226 -2.75 -12.63 3.10
C LYS A 226 -1.97 -12.82 1.80
N GLN A 227 -2.60 -13.36 0.76
CA GLN A 227 -1.97 -13.62 -0.54
C GLN A 227 -2.19 -12.48 -1.53
N PHE A 228 -3.04 -11.52 -1.18
CA PHE A 228 -3.38 -10.40 -2.04
C PHE A 228 -2.24 -9.37 -2.08
N SER A 229 -1.98 -8.82 -3.27
CA SER A 229 -1.05 -7.72 -3.49
C SER A 229 -1.67 -6.78 -4.50
N ILE A 230 -1.81 -5.50 -4.11
CA ILE A 230 -2.35 -4.48 -5.02
C ILE A 230 -1.36 -4.19 -6.15
N GLU A 231 -0.06 -4.35 -5.89
CA GLU A 231 0.99 -4.23 -6.91
C GLU A 231 0.86 -5.32 -7.98
N LYS A 232 0.52 -6.55 -7.59
CA LYS A 232 0.23 -7.62 -8.57
C LYS A 232 -0.99 -7.30 -9.44
N GLU A 233 -2.07 -6.75 -8.86
CA GLU A 233 -3.24 -6.29 -9.64
C GLU A 233 -2.86 -5.19 -10.63
N GLN A 234 -2.03 -4.23 -10.21
CA GLN A 234 -1.55 -3.16 -11.08
C GLN A 234 -0.61 -3.69 -12.18
N ALA A 235 0.24 -4.67 -11.89
CA ALA A 235 1.09 -5.32 -12.87
C ALA A 235 0.30 -6.01 -14.00
N LEU A 236 -0.91 -6.53 -13.71
CA LEU A 236 -1.80 -7.06 -14.74
C LEU A 236 -2.29 -5.96 -15.71
N LEU A 237 -2.57 -4.76 -15.20
CA LEU A 237 -2.94 -3.61 -16.02
C LEU A 237 -1.75 -3.16 -16.89
N LEU A 238 -0.55 -3.10 -16.31
CA LEU A 238 0.67 -2.76 -17.04
C LEU A 238 0.94 -3.76 -18.17
N LYS A 239 0.86 -5.06 -17.89
CA LYS A 239 1.03 -6.11 -18.90
C LYS A 239 0.02 -5.98 -20.05
N LYS A 240 -1.23 -5.63 -19.75
CA LYS A 240 -2.24 -5.39 -20.78
C LYS A 240 -1.90 -4.14 -21.60
N LEU A 241 -1.42 -3.07 -20.97
CA LEU A 241 -0.97 -1.88 -21.66
C LEU A 241 0.21 -2.16 -22.60
N GLU A 242 1.20 -2.93 -22.14
CA GLU A 242 2.34 -3.39 -22.96
C GLU A 242 1.89 -4.20 -24.17
N GLN A 243 0.90 -5.08 -24.00
CA GLN A 243 0.34 -5.84 -25.11
C GLN A 243 -0.36 -4.94 -26.13
N LEU A 244 -1.16 -3.96 -25.66
CA LEU A 244 -1.86 -3.02 -26.53
C LEU A 244 -0.89 -2.12 -27.29
N SER A 245 0.14 -1.61 -26.62
CA SER A 245 1.16 -0.77 -27.26
C SER A 245 1.99 -1.56 -28.28
N ALA A 246 2.36 -2.81 -27.97
CA ALA A 246 3.05 -3.69 -28.91
C ALA A 246 2.23 -3.97 -30.17
N ASN A 247 0.93 -4.23 -30.01
CA ASN A 247 0.01 -4.41 -31.14
C ASN A 247 -0.10 -3.12 -31.98
N TYR A 248 -0.21 -1.96 -31.34
CA TYR A 248 -0.26 -0.67 -32.03
C TYR A 248 1.00 -0.43 -32.88
N ILE A 249 2.18 -0.61 -32.29
CA ILE A 249 3.48 -0.48 -32.98
C ILE A 249 3.55 -1.41 -34.20
N ALA A 250 3.13 -2.67 -34.05
CA ALA A 250 3.16 -3.64 -35.16
C ALA A 250 2.26 -3.26 -36.34
N THR A 251 1.21 -2.47 -36.11
CA THR A 251 0.26 -2.01 -37.13
C THR A 251 0.44 -0.54 -37.51
N TYR A 252 1.44 0.15 -36.95
CA TYR A 252 1.63 1.58 -37.14
C TYR A 252 2.07 1.89 -38.57
N GLN A 253 1.35 2.80 -39.22
CA GLN A 253 1.63 3.27 -40.59
C GLN A 253 1.91 4.79 -40.65
N GLY A 254 2.11 5.43 -39.50
CA GLY A 254 2.33 6.87 -39.40
C GLY A 254 3.77 7.29 -39.73
N PRO A 255 4.07 8.60 -39.63
CA PRO A 255 5.35 9.16 -40.04
C PRO A 255 6.47 8.99 -39.00
N LEU A 256 6.13 8.63 -37.76
CA LEU A 256 7.11 8.46 -36.67
C LEU A 256 7.94 7.19 -36.88
N THR A 257 9.24 7.30 -36.62
CA THR A 257 10.19 6.18 -36.76
C THR A 257 10.75 5.72 -35.42
N GLU A 258 10.63 6.54 -34.37
CA GLU A 258 11.10 6.22 -33.03
C GLU A 258 10.00 5.55 -32.20
N GLY A 259 10.31 4.37 -31.63
CA GLY A 259 9.34 3.59 -30.87
C GLY A 259 8.75 4.34 -29.66
N GLU A 260 9.54 5.17 -28.99
CA GLU A 260 9.10 5.96 -27.84
C GLU A 260 8.06 7.03 -28.24
N GLU A 261 8.26 7.70 -29.38
CA GLU A 261 7.32 8.68 -29.89
C GLU A 261 6.00 8.03 -30.34
N ILE A 262 6.09 6.86 -30.99
CA ILE A 262 4.91 6.06 -31.39
C ILE A 262 4.11 5.63 -30.16
N ILE A 263 4.78 5.17 -29.09
CA ILE A 263 4.13 4.81 -27.83
C ILE A 263 3.46 6.03 -27.20
N LYS A 264 4.14 7.19 -27.18
CA LYS A 264 3.57 8.42 -26.63
C LYS A 264 2.33 8.87 -27.40
N GLU A 265 2.35 8.75 -28.72
CA GLU A 265 1.18 8.99 -29.58
C GLU A 265 0.02 8.04 -29.19
N PHE A 266 0.30 6.74 -29.12
CA PHE A 266 -0.68 5.73 -28.70
C PHE A 266 -1.30 6.04 -27.34
N LEU A 267 -0.48 6.32 -26.32
CA LEU A 267 -0.96 6.63 -24.97
C LEU A 267 -1.88 7.85 -24.94
N ASN A 268 -1.57 8.87 -25.73
CA ASN A 268 -2.39 10.08 -25.83
C ASN A 268 -3.73 9.83 -26.55
N GLN A 269 -3.76 8.97 -27.56
CA GLN A 269 -5.00 8.61 -28.25
C GLN A 269 -5.87 7.66 -27.41
N TYR A 270 -5.26 6.62 -26.84
CA TYR A 270 -5.97 5.53 -26.18
C TYR A 270 -6.65 5.97 -24.87
N LYS A 271 -6.03 6.88 -24.10
CA LYS A 271 -6.55 7.31 -22.78
C LYS A 271 -7.93 7.97 -22.85
N ASP A 272 -8.22 8.67 -23.94
CA ASP A 272 -9.45 9.45 -24.13
C ASP A 272 -10.44 8.75 -25.09
N GLN A 273 -10.02 7.66 -25.71
CA GLN A 273 -10.88 6.85 -26.56
C GLN A 273 -12.02 6.26 -25.73
N GLN A 274 -13.26 6.45 -26.18
CA GLN A 274 -14.43 5.79 -25.62
C GLN A 274 -14.93 4.77 -26.64
N SER A 275 -14.98 3.50 -26.26
CA SER A 275 -15.60 2.45 -27.07
C SER A 275 -16.75 1.80 -26.30
N PRO A 276 -17.93 1.62 -26.91
CA PRO A 276 -19.01 0.85 -26.29
C PRO A 276 -18.65 -0.63 -26.07
N SER A 277 -17.57 -1.12 -26.70
CA SER A 277 -17.03 -2.46 -26.51
C SER A 277 -15.91 -2.55 -25.44
N ASP A 278 -15.58 -1.46 -24.75
CA ASP A 278 -14.53 -1.46 -23.73
C ASP A 278 -14.90 -2.41 -22.58
N THR A 279 -14.02 -3.37 -22.29
CA THR A 279 -14.12 -4.18 -21.08
C THR A 279 -13.79 -3.34 -19.84
N GLU A 280 -14.19 -3.79 -18.65
CA GLU A 280 -13.79 -3.13 -17.39
C GLU A 280 -12.26 -3.01 -17.27
N SER A 281 -11.52 -4.01 -17.75
CA SER A 281 -10.06 -3.93 -17.77
C SER A 281 -9.52 -2.90 -18.77
N ASP A 282 -10.23 -2.61 -19.88
CA ASP A 282 -9.84 -1.52 -20.79
C ASP A 282 -10.04 -0.16 -20.14
N LYS A 283 -11.17 0.04 -19.45
CA LYS A 283 -11.46 1.26 -18.69
C LYS A 283 -10.39 1.51 -17.62
N LEU A 284 -10.00 0.47 -16.88
CA LEU A 284 -8.94 0.57 -15.87
C LEU A 284 -7.56 0.87 -16.47
N VAL A 285 -7.21 0.31 -17.63
CA VAL A 285 -5.94 0.67 -18.31
C VAL A 285 -5.96 2.15 -18.75
N LYS A 286 -7.08 2.65 -19.29
CA LYS A 286 -7.20 4.07 -19.63
C LYS A 286 -7.07 4.97 -18.41
N GLN A 287 -7.67 4.58 -17.29
CA GLN A 287 -7.53 5.28 -16.03
C GLN A 287 -6.08 5.23 -15.52
N TYR A 288 -5.40 4.09 -15.63
CA TYR A 288 -4.00 3.93 -15.27
C TYR A 288 -3.09 4.93 -16.01
N ILE A 289 -3.29 5.08 -17.33
CA ILE A 289 -2.55 6.06 -18.13
C ILE A 289 -2.79 7.49 -17.63
N LYS A 290 -4.02 7.84 -17.28
CA LYS A 290 -4.36 9.18 -16.73
C LYS A 290 -3.66 9.43 -15.39
N ILE A 291 -3.58 8.42 -14.53
CA ILE A 291 -2.90 8.51 -13.23
C ILE A 291 -1.39 8.75 -13.42
N GLU A 292 -0.74 7.95 -14.25
CA GLU A 292 0.69 8.05 -14.55
C GLU A 292 1.05 9.41 -15.16
N GLN A 293 0.27 9.88 -16.14
CA GLN A 293 0.49 11.19 -16.77
C GLN A 293 0.31 12.37 -15.80
N ASN A 294 -0.52 12.22 -14.77
CA ASN A 294 -0.72 13.23 -13.73
C ASN A 294 0.35 13.15 -12.61
N GLY A 295 1.32 12.24 -12.71
CA GLY A 295 2.37 12.04 -11.71
C GLY A 295 1.81 11.58 -10.36
N MET A 296 0.67 10.90 -10.36
CA MET A 296 0.04 10.36 -9.15
C MET A 296 0.69 9.02 -8.78
N GLN A 297 1.94 9.08 -8.34
CA GLN A 297 2.69 7.90 -7.91
C GLN A 297 2.08 7.28 -6.65
N TRP A 298 2.10 5.94 -6.57
CA TRP A 298 1.64 5.14 -5.43
C TRP A 298 0.14 5.29 -5.09
N VAL A 299 -0.65 5.76 -6.05
CA VAL A 299 -2.10 5.58 -6.08
C VAL A 299 -2.38 4.33 -6.90
N TYR A 300 -3.17 3.41 -6.36
CA TYR A 300 -3.43 2.13 -6.99
C TYR A 300 -4.82 2.07 -7.59
N LEU A 301 -4.97 1.28 -8.64
CA LEU A 301 -6.27 0.87 -9.16
C LEU A 301 -6.60 -0.50 -8.62
N TYR A 302 -7.80 -0.66 -8.04
CA TYR A 302 -8.32 -1.97 -7.69
C TYR A 302 -9.28 -2.47 -8.78
N ARG A 303 -9.13 -3.75 -9.19
CA ARG A 303 -9.93 -4.32 -10.28
C ARG A 303 -11.35 -4.68 -9.88
N CYS A 304 -11.55 -5.14 -8.65
CA CYS A 304 -12.86 -5.49 -8.10
C CYS A 304 -12.95 -4.94 -6.67
N ALA A 305 -14.00 -4.19 -6.34
CA ALA A 305 -14.34 -3.89 -4.95
C ALA A 305 -15.10 -5.09 -4.38
N PRO A 306 -14.55 -5.82 -3.39
CA PRO A 306 -15.32 -6.86 -2.73
C PRO A 306 -16.45 -6.24 -1.92
N THR A 307 -17.51 -7.03 -1.69
CA THR A 307 -18.56 -6.64 -0.74
C THR A 307 -17.96 -6.59 0.67
N ILE A 308 -18.17 -5.48 1.36
CA ILE A 308 -17.74 -5.34 2.75
C ILE A 308 -18.44 -6.42 3.59
N PRO A 309 -17.70 -7.25 4.35
CA PRO A 309 -18.30 -8.29 5.17
C PRO A 309 -19.23 -7.72 6.24
N ASN A 310 -20.34 -8.41 6.52
CA ASN A 310 -21.37 -7.95 7.46
C ASN A 310 -20.90 -7.81 8.92
N TYR A 311 -19.77 -8.42 9.29
CA TYR A 311 -19.16 -8.31 10.61
C TYR A 311 -18.23 -7.10 10.76
N ILE A 312 -18.00 -6.33 9.68
CA ILE A 312 -17.23 -5.08 9.73
C ILE A 312 -18.15 -3.95 10.14
N THR A 313 -17.73 -3.16 11.13
CA THR A 313 -18.41 -1.93 11.51
C THR A 313 -18.25 -0.89 10.40
N VAL A 314 -19.38 -0.50 9.79
CA VAL A 314 -19.43 0.58 8.79
C VAL A 314 -20.19 1.76 9.36
N ILE A 315 -19.56 2.94 9.36
CA ILE A 315 -20.16 4.22 9.74
C ILE A 315 -20.46 4.98 8.46
N HIS A 316 -21.74 5.22 8.18
CA HIS A 316 -22.19 6.03 7.05
C HIS A 316 -22.42 7.47 7.49
N THR A 317 -21.77 8.42 6.82
CA THR A 317 -21.92 9.85 7.09
C THR A 317 -22.59 10.47 5.87
N GLU A 318 -23.92 10.48 5.85
CA GLU A 318 -24.67 11.11 4.77
C GLU A 318 -24.51 12.63 4.79
N ARG A 319 -24.72 13.27 3.64
CA ARG A 319 -24.79 14.73 3.53
C ARG A 319 -26.09 15.14 4.21
N ASN A 320 -26.03 15.80 5.37
CA ASN A 320 -27.19 16.42 6.01
C ASN A 320 -27.85 17.39 5.01
N ASN A 321 -28.82 16.91 4.23
CA ASN A 321 -29.75 17.73 3.46
C ASN A 321 -31.04 17.99 4.26
N ASP A 322 -31.14 17.48 5.49
CA ASP A 322 -32.32 17.62 6.36
C ASP A 322 -32.49 19.03 6.96
N GLU A 323 -31.58 19.97 6.69
CA GLU A 323 -31.75 21.38 7.09
C GLU A 323 -32.53 22.22 6.07
N ILE A 324 -32.89 21.69 4.90
CA ILE A 324 -33.66 22.45 3.88
C ILE A 324 -35.18 22.19 3.97
N GLU A 325 -35.64 21.12 4.61
CA GLU A 325 -37.09 20.85 4.74
C GLU A 325 -37.75 21.45 6.00
N SER A 326 -36.97 21.89 6.98
CA SER A 326 -37.50 22.54 8.20
C SER A 326 -37.68 24.06 8.08
N SER A 327 -37.25 24.68 6.98
CA SER A 327 -37.42 26.12 6.72
C SER A 327 -38.53 26.46 5.71
N ASN A 328 -39.16 25.45 5.07
CA ASN A 328 -40.25 25.66 4.09
C ASN A 328 -41.65 25.21 4.59
N GLN A 329 -41.82 24.96 5.90
CA GLN A 329 -43.13 24.58 6.48
C GLN A 329 -43.74 25.61 7.45
N SER A 330 -43.22 26.84 7.57
CA SER A 330 -43.84 27.88 8.42
C SER A 330 -44.53 29.04 7.68
N SER A 331 -44.80 28.91 6.39
CA SER A 331 -45.49 29.96 5.62
C SER A 331 -46.52 29.41 4.64
N ASN A 332 -47.51 28.65 5.12
CA ASN A 332 -48.82 28.55 4.46
C ASN A 332 -49.86 27.84 5.34
N SER A 333 -50.39 28.58 6.32
CA SER A 333 -51.74 28.31 6.84
C SER A 333 -52.31 29.62 7.38
N ASP A 334 -52.85 30.44 6.47
CA ASP A 334 -53.93 31.39 6.76
C ASP A 334 -54.43 31.97 5.43
N ASN A 335 -55.55 31.42 4.93
CA ASN A 335 -56.73 32.19 4.52
C ASN A 335 -57.78 31.28 3.84
N CYS A 336 -58.89 31.08 4.56
CA CYS A 336 -60.21 30.71 4.03
C CYS A 336 -60.73 31.77 3.04
N PRO A 337 -61.74 31.47 2.20
CA PRO A 337 -63.12 31.25 2.66
C PRO A 337 -63.61 29.81 2.58
#